data_AF-A0A536KMX2-F1
#
_entry.id   AF-A0A536KMX2-F1
#
_cell.length_a   1.000
_cell.length_b   1.000
_cell.length_c   1.000
_cell.angle_alpha   90.00
_cell.angle_beta   90.00
_cell.angle_gamma   90.00
#
_symmetry.space_group_name_H-M   'P 1'
#
loop_
_entity.id
_entity.type
_entity.pdbx_description
1 polymer ?
#
loop_
_entity_poly.entity_id
_entity_poly.type
_entity_poly.pdbx_seq_one_letter_code
_entity_poly.pdbx_strand_id
1 'polypeptide(L)'
;QFQESNEVDALIILGLIATIMVGMLGQNAARIAQGGDPSASWRPVASAIARLFESLGWLGTAAIAAHEAFYWIHVLAVLAFLVYIPSSKHLHIIVAIPNVFFRKLGPRAGAALAPIDLEHAEHYGVNTVTQWSWKNLLDLYSCTECGRCQEQCPAFLTGKPLNPKMIIVDARENLYKTVRDAPAEQRRDAPRPQTLIGDAIKEDEIWACVACGACQQECPVLIEHVPKIMDMRRSLVLEESKFPKEAQGALRSIETQGNPYGLPRAQRTDWAQGLGVKTVEEHPGAEYLYFVGCAASYDEANRAVARAFVRLLQKAGVDFAILGSHETCNGDPARRIGNEYLYQTQAQQNIAAMTAAKVRKVIASCPHCFNTIKNEFPQFGGNYEVVHHTQLLASLVKEGRLRPSKAIDGRFTYHDSCYLGRWNDIYDPPREVIEAIPGAKLVEIERHRKRGFCCGAGGGRMWMEEKIGKRINHERVEQTLRTEAPRVATACPFCLTMFRDGIAAKGAESRLQVKDLAQYLAESIDGEAPRLTTTSG
;
A
#
# COMPACT_ATOMS: atom_id res chain seq x y z
N GLN A 1 -4.80 -12.70 -18.30
CA GLN A 1 -3.53 -12.92 -19.01
C GLN A 1 -2.59 -11.78 -18.63
N PHE A 2 -1.38 -12.08 -18.15
CA PHE A 2 -0.44 -11.05 -17.67
C PHE A 2 0.12 -10.27 -18.86
N GLN A 3 -0.36 -9.03 -19.05
CA GLN A 3 0.04 -8.19 -20.18
C GLN A 3 1.55 -7.96 -20.22
N GLU A 4 2.19 -8.12 -21.38
CA GLU A 4 3.57 -7.69 -21.66
C GLU A 4 4.67 -8.35 -20.81
N SER A 5 4.45 -9.56 -20.29
CA SER A 5 5.56 -10.38 -19.77
C SER A 5 6.42 -10.92 -20.93
N ASN A 6 7.74 -11.03 -20.74
CA ASN A 6 8.62 -11.51 -21.80
C ASN A 6 8.48 -13.04 -22.00
N GLU A 7 7.66 -13.43 -22.99
CA GLU A 7 7.37 -14.83 -23.33
C GLU A 7 8.56 -15.53 -23.99
N VAL A 8 9.31 -14.81 -24.83
CA VAL A 8 10.50 -15.36 -25.52
C VAL A 8 11.55 -15.79 -24.50
N ASP A 9 11.85 -14.93 -23.53
CA ASP A 9 12.75 -15.30 -22.42
C ASP A 9 12.25 -16.54 -21.67
N ALA A 10 10.92 -16.68 -21.49
CA ALA A 10 10.34 -17.85 -20.83
C ALA A 10 10.66 -19.13 -21.61
N LEU A 11 10.45 -19.10 -22.92
CA LEU A 11 10.64 -20.25 -23.80
C LEU A 11 12.12 -20.62 -23.90
N ILE A 12 13.02 -19.64 -23.99
CA ILE A 12 14.48 -19.88 -23.99
C ILE A 12 14.90 -20.55 -22.69
N ILE A 13 14.49 -20.00 -21.53
CA ILE A 13 14.82 -20.58 -20.22
C ILE A 13 14.27 -22.00 -20.10
N LEU A 14 13.00 -22.23 -20.44
CA LEU A 14 12.39 -23.55 -20.36
C LEU A 14 13.06 -24.55 -21.31
N GLY A 15 13.42 -24.12 -22.52
CA GLY A 15 14.15 -24.93 -23.49
C GLY A 15 15.55 -25.31 -23.00
N LEU A 16 16.29 -24.36 -22.40
CA LEU A 16 17.60 -24.62 -21.79
C LEU A 16 17.48 -25.59 -20.60
N ILE A 17 16.53 -25.37 -19.69
CA ILE A 17 16.27 -26.28 -18.57
C ILE A 17 15.90 -27.68 -19.07
N ALA A 18 15.00 -27.78 -20.06
CA ALA A 18 14.63 -29.05 -20.65
C ALA A 18 15.84 -29.76 -21.28
N THR A 19 16.69 -29.02 -22.00
CA THR A 19 17.92 -29.57 -22.62
C THR A 19 18.90 -30.07 -21.55
N ILE A 20 19.08 -29.32 -20.46
CA ILE A 20 19.92 -29.73 -19.32
C ILE A 20 19.39 -31.03 -18.71
N MET A 21 18.07 -31.14 -18.49
CA MET A 21 17.44 -32.32 -17.92
C MET A 21 17.52 -33.54 -18.85
N VAL A 22 17.25 -33.36 -20.15
CA VAL A 22 17.38 -34.42 -21.16
C VAL A 22 18.82 -34.88 -21.29
N GLY A 23 19.79 -33.95 -21.34
CA GLY A 23 21.22 -34.27 -21.35
C GLY A 23 21.63 -35.09 -20.13
N MET A 24 21.23 -34.67 -18.93
CA MET A 24 21.54 -35.39 -17.69
C MET A 24 20.92 -36.79 -17.67
N LEU A 25 19.63 -36.91 -18.05
CA LEU A 25 18.95 -38.21 -18.07
C LEU A 25 19.54 -39.15 -19.13
N GLY A 26 19.80 -38.66 -20.34
CA GLY A 26 20.41 -39.41 -21.43
C GLY A 26 21.82 -39.87 -21.11
N GLN A 27 22.65 -39.00 -20.51
CA GLN A 27 24.00 -39.35 -20.07
C GLN A 27 23.97 -40.49 -19.05
N ASN A 28 23.07 -40.38 -18.06
CA ASN A 28 22.92 -41.40 -17.02
C ASN A 28 22.35 -42.71 -17.58
N ALA A 29 21.41 -42.64 -18.52
CA ALA A 29 20.86 -43.83 -19.19
C ALA A 29 21.91 -44.55 -20.03
N ALA A 30 22.70 -43.81 -20.81
CA ALA A 30 23.81 -44.36 -21.58
C ALA A 30 24.89 -44.98 -20.68
N ARG A 31 25.18 -44.36 -19.52
CA ARG A 31 26.10 -44.93 -18.52
C ARG A 31 25.57 -46.25 -17.94
N ILE A 32 24.28 -46.35 -17.66
CA ILE A 32 23.66 -47.59 -17.20
C ILE A 32 23.72 -48.66 -18.31
N ALA A 33 23.44 -48.30 -19.56
CA ALA A 33 23.47 -49.20 -20.72
C ALA A 33 24.91 -49.63 -21.11
N GLN A 34 25.96 -48.90 -20.70
CA GLN A 34 27.34 -49.38 -20.80
C GLN A 34 27.59 -50.62 -19.92
N GLY A 35 26.78 -50.80 -18.87
CA GLY A 35 26.85 -51.93 -17.95
C GLY A 35 27.70 -51.65 -16.71
N GLY A 36 27.44 -52.40 -15.64
CA GLY A 36 28.23 -52.34 -14.40
C GLY A 36 28.04 -51.09 -13.54
N ASP A 37 27.07 -50.21 -13.85
CA ASP A 37 26.80 -49.02 -13.04
C ASP A 37 25.94 -49.37 -11.81
N PRO A 38 26.49 -49.32 -10.57
CA PRO A 38 25.73 -49.61 -9.33
C PRO A 38 24.55 -48.65 -9.12
N SER A 39 24.58 -47.56 -9.88
CA SER A 39 23.66 -46.43 -9.90
C SER A 39 22.25 -46.72 -10.40
N ALA A 40 22.10 -47.78 -11.20
CA ALA A 40 20.84 -48.09 -11.86
C ALA A 40 19.68 -48.26 -10.86
N SER A 41 19.93 -48.90 -9.71
CA SER A 41 18.92 -49.19 -8.69
C SER A 41 18.25 -47.95 -8.08
N TRP A 42 18.95 -46.80 -8.04
CA TRP A 42 18.44 -45.54 -7.49
C TRP A 42 18.13 -44.49 -8.56
N ARG A 43 18.14 -44.89 -9.85
CA ARG A 43 17.81 -44.03 -10.99
C ARG A 43 16.73 -44.66 -11.87
N PRO A 44 15.47 -44.72 -11.41
CA PRO A 44 14.41 -45.45 -12.10
C PRO A 44 14.12 -44.88 -13.50
N VAL A 45 14.11 -43.55 -13.65
CA VAL A 45 13.84 -42.89 -14.94
C VAL A 45 14.99 -43.15 -15.93
N ALA A 46 16.23 -42.97 -15.50
CA ALA A 46 17.39 -43.23 -16.36
C ALA A 46 17.51 -44.73 -16.71
N SER A 47 17.15 -45.62 -15.78
CA SER A 47 17.13 -47.07 -16.03
C SER A 47 16.05 -47.49 -17.03
N ALA A 48 14.87 -46.86 -16.99
CA ALA A 48 13.84 -47.08 -18.00
C ALA A 48 14.30 -46.63 -19.39
N ILE A 49 14.96 -45.46 -19.48
CA ILE A 49 15.55 -44.95 -20.72
C ILE A 49 16.72 -45.85 -21.19
N ALA A 50 17.52 -46.39 -20.27
CA ALA A 50 18.61 -47.30 -20.60
C ALA A 50 18.11 -48.55 -21.35
N ARG A 51 16.99 -49.15 -20.91
CA ARG A 51 16.38 -50.28 -21.63
C ARG A 51 15.97 -49.93 -23.07
N LEU A 52 15.51 -48.69 -23.29
CA LEU A 52 15.24 -48.21 -24.64
C LEU A 52 16.53 -48.07 -25.45
N PHE A 53 17.59 -47.53 -24.88
CA PHE A 53 18.90 -47.43 -25.54
C PHE A 53 19.48 -48.80 -25.89
N GLU A 54 19.36 -49.77 -24.99
CA GLU A 54 19.73 -51.17 -25.23
C GLU A 54 18.94 -51.76 -26.40
N SER A 55 17.63 -51.50 -26.47
CA SER A 55 16.77 -51.96 -27.58
C SER A 55 17.12 -51.32 -28.93
N LEU A 56 17.73 -50.14 -28.92
CA LEU A 56 18.25 -49.42 -30.09
C LEU A 56 19.70 -49.82 -30.44
N GLY A 57 20.30 -50.76 -29.71
CA GLY A 57 21.65 -51.26 -29.94
C GLY A 57 22.76 -50.45 -29.26
N TRP A 58 22.44 -49.51 -28.38
CA TRP A 58 23.40 -48.74 -27.59
C TRP A 58 23.68 -49.46 -26.26
N LEU A 59 24.42 -50.58 -26.31
CA LEU A 59 24.83 -51.38 -25.15
C LEU A 59 26.37 -51.52 -25.13
N GLY A 60 26.96 -51.61 -23.93
CA GLY A 60 28.41 -51.81 -23.77
C GLY A 60 29.21 -50.64 -24.35
N THR A 61 30.25 -50.92 -25.13
CA THR A 61 31.10 -49.86 -25.73
C THR A 61 30.34 -48.97 -26.72
N ALA A 62 29.27 -49.46 -27.36
CA ALA A 62 28.46 -48.66 -28.27
C ALA A 62 27.71 -47.52 -27.56
N ALA A 63 27.42 -47.67 -26.27
CA ALA A 63 26.77 -46.64 -25.45
C ALA A 63 27.72 -45.50 -25.04
N ILE A 64 29.04 -45.62 -25.28
CA ILE A 64 30.02 -44.56 -24.97
C ILE A 64 29.76 -43.32 -25.83
N ALA A 65 29.51 -43.49 -27.13
CA ALA A 65 29.23 -42.36 -28.02
C ALA A 65 27.95 -41.59 -27.60
N ALA A 66 26.89 -42.32 -27.23
CA ALA A 66 25.67 -41.72 -26.71
C ALA A 66 25.92 -40.99 -25.38
N HIS A 67 26.71 -41.59 -24.48
CA HIS A 67 27.08 -40.95 -23.22
C HIS A 67 27.81 -39.64 -23.43
N GLU A 68 28.85 -39.63 -24.27
CA GLU A 68 29.63 -38.43 -24.58
C GLU A 68 28.75 -37.34 -25.22
N ALA A 69 27.88 -37.72 -26.16
CA ALA A 69 26.96 -36.77 -26.79
C ALA A 69 26.03 -36.11 -25.75
N PHE A 70 25.38 -36.88 -24.89
CA PHE A 70 24.49 -36.34 -23.87
C PHE A 70 25.23 -35.55 -22.78
N TYR A 71 26.45 -35.98 -22.42
CA TYR A 71 27.32 -35.25 -21.51
C TYR A 71 27.64 -33.86 -22.06
N TRP A 72 28.12 -33.76 -23.31
CA TRP A 72 28.41 -32.47 -23.93
C TRP A 72 27.17 -31.62 -24.15
N ILE A 73 26.03 -32.20 -24.53
CA ILE A 73 24.75 -31.48 -24.59
C ILE A 73 24.43 -30.86 -23.22
N HIS A 74 24.54 -31.62 -22.14
CA HIS A 74 24.31 -31.13 -20.79
C HIS A 74 25.28 -30.00 -20.41
N VAL A 75 26.59 -30.22 -20.57
CA VAL A 75 27.62 -29.24 -20.21
C VAL A 75 27.48 -27.95 -21.01
N LEU A 76 27.30 -28.03 -22.32
CA LEU A 76 27.13 -26.86 -23.19
C LEU A 76 25.83 -26.12 -22.86
N ALA A 77 24.73 -26.82 -22.58
CA ALA A 77 23.48 -26.20 -22.17
C ALA A 77 23.61 -25.49 -20.81
N VAL A 78 24.32 -26.08 -19.84
CA VAL A 78 24.62 -25.44 -18.55
C VAL A 78 25.47 -24.19 -18.75
N LEU A 79 26.52 -24.24 -19.56
CA LEU A 79 27.39 -23.09 -19.85
C LEU A 79 26.62 -21.98 -20.58
N ALA A 80 25.80 -22.33 -21.58
CA ALA A 80 24.94 -21.40 -22.27
C ALA A 80 23.94 -20.74 -21.29
N PHE A 81 23.35 -21.53 -20.39
CA PHE A 81 22.41 -21.01 -19.41
C PHE A 81 23.10 -20.10 -18.40
N LEU A 82 24.30 -20.45 -17.92
CA LEU A 82 25.11 -19.61 -17.04
C LEU A 82 25.38 -18.22 -17.65
N VAL A 83 25.70 -18.16 -18.94
CA VAL A 83 25.92 -16.90 -19.66
C VAL A 83 24.62 -16.12 -19.88
N TYR A 84 23.49 -16.83 -20.05
CA TYR A 84 22.19 -16.22 -20.31
C TYR A 84 21.50 -15.69 -19.05
N ILE A 85 21.74 -16.29 -17.88
CA ILE A 85 21.08 -15.90 -16.62
C ILE A 85 21.17 -14.39 -16.33
N PRO A 86 22.35 -13.72 -16.36
CA PRO A 86 22.49 -12.32 -15.95
C PRO A 86 21.69 -11.33 -16.80
N SER A 87 21.39 -11.65 -18.07
CA SER A 87 20.62 -10.78 -18.95
C SER A 87 19.16 -11.19 -19.07
N SER A 88 18.79 -12.36 -18.55
CA SER A 88 17.43 -12.90 -18.61
C SER A 88 16.61 -12.58 -17.36
N LYS A 89 15.30 -12.80 -17.45
CA LYS A 89 14.42 -12.78 -16.28
C LYS A 89 14.76 -13.84 -15.22
N HIS A 90 15.60 -14.84 -15.50
CA HIS A 90 15.98 -15.87 -14.52
C HIS A 90 16.90 -15.32 -13.41
N LEU A 91 17.54 -14.17 -13.63
CA LEU A 91 18.35 -13.47 -12.61
C LEU A 91 17.58 -13.27 -11.30
N HIS A 92 16.25 -13.11 -11.36
CA HIS A 92 15.41 -12.92 -10.18
C HIS A 92 15.60 -14.00 -9.12
N ILE A 93 15.91 -15.26 -9.50
CA ILE A 93 16.10 -16.35 -8.51
C ILE A 93 17.30 -16.06 -7.62
N ILE A 94 18.35 -15.46 -8.17
CA ILE A 94 19.57 -15.10 -7.44
C ILE A 94 19.31 -13.86 -6.57
N VAL A 95 18.66 -12.83 -7.13
CA VAL A 95 18.52 -11.54 -6.44
C VAL A 95 17.30 -11.46 -5.52
N ALA A 96 16.31 -12.33 -5.64
CA ALA A 96 15.13 -12.34 -4.77
C ALA A 96 15.49 -12.59 -3.31
N ILE A 97 16.43 -13.50 -3.04
CA ILE A 97 16.90 -13.82 -1.68
C ILE A 97 17.49 -12.58 -1.01
N PRO A 98 18.53 -11.91 -1.55
CA PRO A 98 19.04 -10.68 -0.96
C PRO A 98 17.99 -9.58 -0.93
N ASN A 99 17.08 -9.49 -1.91
CA ASN A 99 16.03 -8.47 -1.89
C ASN A 99 15.09 -8.60 -0.69
N VAL A 100 14.67 -9.83 -0.40
CA VAL A 100 13.84 -10.15 0.77
C VAL A 100 14.65 -9.94 2.07
N PHE A 101 15.92 -10.32 2.09
CA PHE A 101 16.80 -10.14 3.24
C PHE A 101 16.97 -8.65 3.60
N PHE A 102 17.20 -7.79 2.60
CA PHE A 102 17.36 -6.35 2.78
C PHE A 102 16.03 -5.57 2.74
N ARG A 103 14.90 -6.22 3.00
CA ARG A 103 13.62 -5.53 3.15
C ARG A 103 13.68 -4.58 4.35
N LYS A 104 12.91 -3.49 4.30
CA LYS A 104 12.73 -2.62 5.46
C LYS A 104 11.97 -3.35 6.58
N LEU A 105 12.55 -3.35 7.79
CA LEU A 105 11.96 -3.94 9.00
C LEU A 105 11.11 -2.95 9.82
N GLY A 106 11.34 -1.64 9.65
CA GLY A 106 10.55 -0.56 10.25
C GLY A 106 9.10 -0.51 9.69
N PRO A 107 8.34 0.59 9.88
CA PRO A 107 6.98 0.65 9.32
C PRO A 107 7.02 0.25 7.84
N ARG A 108 6.04 -0.56 7.40
CA ARG A 108 6.02 -1.19 6.06
C ARG A 108 6.44 -0.16 5.00
N ALA A 109 7.30 -0.53 4.06
CA ALA A 109 7.81 0.40 3.06
C ALA A 109 6.70 1.10 2.27
N GLY A 110 6.50 2.40 2.51
CA GLY A 110 5.37 3.18 1.98
C GLY A 110 4.38 3.68 3.05
N ALA A 111 4.38 3.09 4.25
CA ALA A 111 3.74 3.65 5.45
C ALA A 111 4.50 4.89 5.95
N ALA A 112 5.83 4.87 5.83
CA ALA A 112 6.68 6.04 5.95
C ALA A 112 7.49 6.23 4.67
N LEU A 113 7.34 7.38 4.02
CA LEU A 113 8.24 7.76 2.92
C LEU A 113 9.55 8.28 3.50
N ALA A 114 10.67 8.08 2.78
CA ALA A 114 11.95 8.64 3.20
C ALA A 114 11.85 10.18 3.19
N PRO A 115 12.34 10.86 4.24
CA PRO A 115 12.42 12.32 4.25
C PRO A 115 13.47 12.79 3.25
N ILE A 116 13.40 14.06 2.88
CA ILE A 116 14.40 14.72 2.05
C ILE A 116 15.07 15.80 2.90
N ASP A 117 16.39 15.85 2.85
CA ASP A 117 17.14 17.00 3.35
C ASP A 117 16.99 18.14 2.34
N LEU A 118 16.09 19.07 2.62
CA LEU A 118 15.75 20.15 1.69
C LEU A 118 16.88 21.18 1.53
N GLU A 119 17.89 21.17 2.41
CA GLU A 119 19.01 22.11 2.37
C GLU A 119 20.20 21.57 1.56
N HIS A 120 20.42 20.25 1.61
CA HIS A 120 21.61 19.63 1.02
C HIS A 120 21.33 18.68 -0.16
N ALA A 121 20.06 18.41 -0.49
CA ALA A 121 19.73 17.51 -1.59
C ALA A 121 20.06 18.11 -2.96
N GLU A 122 20.82 17.34 -3.76
CA GLU A 122 21.05 17.66 -5.18
C GLU A 122 19.78 17.46 -6.02
N HIS A 123 18.96 16.48 -5.62
CA HIS A 123 17.69 16.14 -6.25
C HIS A 123 16.62 15.92 -5.18
N TYR A 124 15.42 16.42 -5.45
CA TYR A 124 14.24 16.31 -4.58
C TYR A 124 13.33 15.14 -4.99
N GLY A 125 13.62 14.47 -6.11
CA GLY A 125 12.94 13.23 -6.50
C GLY A 125 13.76 12.41 -7.47
N VAL A 126 13.08 11.54 -8.23
CA VAL A 126 13.72 10.66 -9.21
C VAL A 126 13.12 10.85 -10.59
N ASN A 127 13.94 11.34 -11.52
CA ASN A 127 13.66 11.40 -12.95
C ASN A 127 14.64 10.55 -13.78
N THR A 128 15.66 9.97 -13.15
CA THR A 128 16.59 9.03 -13.80
C THR A 128 16.78 7.82 -12.90
N VAL A 129 16.80 6.62 -13.48
CA VAL A 129 16.79 5.39 -12.68
C VAL A 129 17.98 5.28 -11.72
N THR A 130 19.12 5.89 -12.05
CA THR A 130 20.34 5.90 -11.25
C THR A 130 20.27 6.77 -9.99
N GLN A 131 19.28 7.66 -9.87
CA GLN A 131 19.04 8.45 -8.65
C GLN A 131 18.41 7.62 -7.52
N TRP A 132 17.83 6.47 -7.83
CA TRP A 132 17.33 5.57 -6.80
C TRP A 132 18.45 4.91 -5.99
N SER A 133 18.18 4.63 -4.72
CA SER A 133 19.09 3.88 -3.86
C SER A 133 19.39 2.48 -4.41
N TRP A 134 20.54 1.93 -4.01
CA TRP A 134 20.95 0.56 -4.39
C TRP A 134 19.85 -0.49 -4.13
N LYS A 135 19.07 -0.32 -3.04
CA LYS A 135 17.96 -1.23 -2.70
C LYS A 135 16.78 -1.08 -3.65
N ASN A 136 16.48 0.14 -4.09
CA ASN A 136 15.47 0.38 -5.11
C ASN A 136 15.88 -0.20 -6.47
N LEU A 137 17.19 -0.18 -6.80
CA LEU A 137 17.70 -0.84 -8.00
C LEU A 137 17.63 -2.38 -7.88
N LEU A 138 17.97 -2.94 -6.72
CA LEU A 138 17.86 -4.39 -6.44
C LEU A 138 16.42 -4.90 -6.61
N ASP A 139 15.43 -4.09 -6.23
CA ASP A 139 14.02 -4.40 -6.45
C ASP A 139 13.69 -4.61 -7.94
N LEU A 140 14.29 -3.81 -8.84
CA LEU A 140 14.05 -3.89 -10.28
C LEU A 140 14.47 -5.26 -10.83
N TYR A 141 15.68 -5.70 -10.46
CA TYR A 141 16.22 -7.00 -10.84
C TYR A 141 15.44 -8.19 -10.27
N SER A 142 14.80 -7.99 -9.11
CA SER A 142 14.10 -9.06 -8.39
C SER A 142 12.72 -9.37 -8.95
N CYS A 143 12.21 -8.55 -9.87
CA CYS A 143 10.89 -8.74 -10.46
C CYS A 143 10.80 -10.06 -11.24
N THR A 144 9.85 -10.90 -10.87
CA THR A 144 9.56 -12.18 -11.55
C THR A 144 8.59 -12.04 -12.72
N GLU A 145 8.07 -10.84 -12.97
CA GLU A 145 7.00 -10.56 -13.95
C GLU A 145 5.71 -11.38 -13.76
N CYS A 146 5.46 -11.90 -12.54
CA CYS A 146 4.31 -12.74 -12.24
C CYS A 146 2.94 -12.03 -12.25
N GLY A 147 2.91 -10.70 -12.28
CA GLY A 147 1.68 -9.90 -12.42
C GLY A 147 0.70 -9.89 -11.23
N ARG A 148 1.06 -10.49 -10.08
CA ARG A 148 0.23 -10.41 -8.86
C ARG A 148 -0.06 -8.96 -8.44
N CYS A 149 0.93 -8.08 -8.57
CA CYS A 149 0.78 -6.65 -8.28
C CYS A 149 -0.15 -5.92 -9.26
N GLN A 150 -0.25 -6.40 -10.51
CA GLN A 150 -1.16 -5.90 -11.54
C GLN A 150 -2.61 -6.32 -11.23
N GLU A 151 -2.85 -7.60 -10.93
CA GLU A 151 -4.18 -8.16 -10.67
C GLU A 151 -4.86 -7.65 -9.39
N GLN A 152 -4.11 -6.98 -8.52
CA GLN A 152 -4.60 -6.40 -7.27
C GLN A 152 -4.56 -4.88 -7.26
N CYS A 153 -4.06 -4.24 -8.32
CA CYS A 153 -4.01 -2.78 -8.44
C CYS A 153 -5.40 -2.21 -8.74
N PRO A 154 -6.00 -1.38 -7.85
CA PRO A 154 -7.30 -0.77 -8.12
C PRO A 154 -7.32 0.14 -9.34
N ALA A 155 -6.20 0.81 -9.63
CA ALA A 155 -6.09 1.67 -10.81
C ALA A 155 -6.11 0.83 -12.10
N PHE A 156 -5.27 -0.20 -12.18
CA PHE A 156 -5.21 -1.11 -13.32
C PHE A 156 -6.57 -1.79 -13.59
N LEU A 157 -7.18 -2.35 -12.55
CA LEU A 157 -8.46 -3.07 -12.64
C LEU A 157 -9.64 -2.18 -13.05
N THR A 158 -9.49 -0.86 -12.94
CA THR A 158 -10.50 0.10 -13.36
C THR A 158 -10.17 0.78 -14.70
N GLY A 159 -9.21 0.25 -15.45
CA GLY A 159 -8.87 0.72 -16.80
C GLY A 159 -8.00 1.97 -16.84
N LYS A 160 -7.29 2.30 -15.74
CA LYS A 160 -6.26 3.35 -15.74
C LYS A 160 -4.93 2.78 -16.25
N PRO A 161 -4.02 3.63 -16.78
CA PRO A 161 -2.79 3.16 -17.41
C PRO A 161 -1.79 2.54 -16.42
N LEU A 162 -1.88 2.85 -15.13
CA LEU A 162 -0.95 2.31 -14.13
C LEU A 162 -0.98 0.78 -14.06
N ASN A 163 0.10 0.16 -14.49
CA ASN A 163 0.42 -1.23 -14.21
C ASN A 163 1.65 -1.31 -13.28
N PRO A 164 1.50 -1.64 -11.99
CA PRO A 164 2.63 -1.68 -11.06
C PRO A 164 3.73 -2.66 -11.47
N LYS A 165 3.41 -3.72 -12.21
CA LYS A 165 4.44 -4.63 -12.77
C LYS A 165 5.31 -3.88 -13.78
N MET A 166 4.68 -3.16 -14.70
CA MET A 166 5.38 -2.45 -15.77
C MET A 166 6.21 -1.29 -15.23
N ILE A 167 5.76 -0.57 -14.19
CA ILE A 167 6.60 0.40 -13.48
C ILE A 167 7.97 -0.16 -13.08
N ILE A 168 8.01 -1.43 -12.63
CA ILE A 168 9.26 -2.08 -12.23
C ILE A 168 10.03 -2.62 -13.44
N VAL A 169 9.34 -3.21 -14.42
CA VAL A 169 9.96 -3.75 -15.64
C VAL A 169 10.54 -2.63 -16.50
N ASP A 170 9.79 -1.57 -16.77
CA ASP A 170 10.22 -0.44 -17.60
C ASP A 170 11.36 0.32 -16.94
N ALA A 171 11.34 0.48 -15.61
CA ALA A 171 12.47 1.00 -14.87
C ALA A 171 13.72 0.11 -14.99
N ARG A 172 13.56 -1.23 -14.94
CA ARG A 172 14.67 -2.17 -15.14
C ARG A 172 15.24 -2.07 -16.55
N GLU A 173 14.39 -2.02 -17.57
CA GLU A 173 14.84 -1.88 -18.96
C GLU A 173 15.52 -0.52 -19.20
N ASN A 174 15.03 0.55 -18.58
CA ASN A 174 15.70 1.86 -18.58
C ASN A 174 17.09 1.80 -17.91
N LEU A 175 17.22 1.04 -16.81
CA LEU A 175 18.52 0.80 -16.15
C LEU A 175 19.47 0.00 -17.05
N TYR A 176 18.98 -1.04 -17.72
CA TYR A 176 19.80 -1.80 -18.66
C TYR A 176 20.32 -0.93 -19.80
N LYS A 177 19.45 -0.11 -20.41
CA LYS A 177 19.85 0.84 -21.45
C LYS A 177 20.88 1.86 -20.96
N THR A 178 20.73 2.34 -19.73
CA THR A 178 21.61 3.37 -19.14
C THR A 178 22.97 2.82 -18.73
N VAL A 179 23.04 1.59 -18.21
CA VAL A 179 24.27 1.04 -17.59
C VAL A 179 24.86 -0.12 -18.39
N ARG A 180 24.06 -1.16 -18.69
CA ARG A 180 24.55 -2.41 -19.30
C ARG A 180 24.80 -2.26 -20.79
N ASP A 181 23.85 -1.64 -21.48
CA ASP A 181 23.79 -1.57 -22.94
C ASP A 181 24.29 -0.22 -23.48
N ALA A 182 24.79 0.65 -22.58
CA ALA A 182 25.41 1.91 -22.95
C ALA A 182 26.57 1.69 -23.94
N PRO A 183 26.72 2.52 -25.00
CA PRO A 183 27.87 2.48 -25.89
C PRO A 183 29.20 2.55 -25.13
N ALA A 184 30.24 1.88 -25.63
CA ALA A 184 31.55 1.81 -24.96
C ALA A 184 32.15 3.20 -24.68
N GLU A 185 31.85 4.18 -25.54
CA GLU A 185 32.22 5.60 -25.39
C GLU A 185 31.53 6.24 -24.17
N GLN A 186 30.24 5.96 -23.95
CA GLN A 186 29.46 6.47 -22.80
C GLN A 186 29.78 5.77 -21.48
N ARG A 187 30.37 4.56 -21.52
CA ARG A 187 30.85 3.88 -20.30
C ARG A 187 32.14 4.49 -19.75
N ARG A 188 32.92 5.19 -20.57
CA ARG A 188 34.22 5.78 -20.18
C ARG A 188 34.08 7.18 -19.56
N ASP A 189 33.14 7.99 -20.06
CA ASP A 189 33.01 9.41 -19.69
C ASP A 189 31.78 9.74 -18.82
N ALA A 190 31.27 8.72 -18.12
CA ALA A 190 29.99 8.67 -17.39
C ALA A 190 28.75 8.55 -18.30
N PRO A 191 27.85 7.57 -18.04
CA PRO A 191 26.67 7.36 -18.87
C PRO A 191 25.75 8.57 -18.80
N ARG A 192 25.29 9.06 -19.97
CA ARG A 192 24.21 10.06 -20.00
C ARG A 192 22.96 9.41 -19.39
N PRO A 193 22.41 9.97 -18.29
CA PRO A 193 21.21 9.41 -17.68
C PRO A 193 20.07 9.42 -18.71
N GLN A 194 19.45 8.26 -18.97
CA GLN A 194 18.20 8.27 -19.71
C GLN A 194 17.11 8.79 -18.78
N THR A 195 16.25 9.67 -19.32
CA THR A 195 15.07 10.12 -18.61
C THR A 195 14.18 8.91 -18.32
N LEU A 196 13.66 8.84 -17.11
CA LEU A 196 12.76 7.78 -16.69
C LEU A 196 11.32 8.20 -16.97
N ILE A 197 10.95 9.41 -16.56
CA ILE A 197 9.59 9.94 -16.69
C ILE A 197 9.39 10.44 -18.11
N GLY A 198 8.29 10.01 -18.75
CA GLY A 198 7.98 10.31 -20.15
C GLY A 198 8.53 9.28 -21.12
N ASP A 199 9.80 8.89 -20.97
CA ASP A 199 10.46 7.95 -21.90
C ASP A 199 10.15 6.48 -21.57
N ALA A 200 10.27 6.07 -20.30
CA ALA A 200 10.02 4.69 -19.87
C ALA A 200 8.71 4.56 -19.08
N ILE A 201 8.39 5.55 -18.24
CA ILE A 201 7.17 5.55 -17.41
C ILE A 201 6.37 6.81 -17.70
N LYS A 202 5.11 6.69 -18.10
CA LYS A 202 4.29 7.85 -18.45
C LYS A 202 3.78 8.57 -17.21
N GLU A 203 3.62 9.89 -17.30
CA GLU A 203 3.09 10.72 -16.21
C GLU A 203 1.70 10.24 -15.74
N ASP A 204 0.82 9.85 -16.65
CA ASP A 204 -0.53 9.35 -16.29
C ASP A 204 -0.49 8.05 -15.49
N GLU A 205 0.55 7.22 -15.65
CA GLU A 205 0.74 6.01 -14.83
C GLU A 205 1.12 6.40 -13.40
N ILE A 206 2.02 7.37 -13.27
CA ILE A 206 2.46 7.92 -11.98
C ILE A 206 1.28 8.53 -11.23
N TRP A 207 0.48 9.36 -11.90
CA TRP A 207 -0.66 10.06 -11.30
C TRP A 207 -1.88 9.16 -11.04
N ALA A 208 -2.01 8.03 -11.72
CA ALA A 208 -3.05 7.04 -11.44
C ALA A 208 -2.85 6.27 -10.11
N CYS A 209 -1.65 6.33 -9.51
CA CYS A 209 -1.37 5.67 -8.24
C CYS A 209 -2.14 6.29 -7.07
N VAL A 210 -2.86 5.45 -6.32
CA VAL A 210 -3.60 5.85 -5.10
C VAL A 210 -2.82 5.57 -3.81
N ALA A 211 -1.53 5.23 -3.90
CA ALA A 211 -0.63 4.92 -2.78
C ALA A 211 -1.21 3.91 -1.75
N CYS A 212 -2.04 2.96 -2.20
CA CYS A 212 -2.74 2.03 -1.31
C CYS A 212 -1.88 0.83 -0.87
N GLY A 213 -0.79 0.52 -1.59
CA GLY A 213 0.13 -0.58 -1.26
C GLY A 213 -0.34 -1.99 -1.69
N ALA A 214 -1.35 -2.12 -2.55
CA ALA A 214 -1.86 -3.45 -2.98
C ALA A 214 -0.78 -4.24 -3.70
N CYS A 215 -0.05 -3.56 -4.60
CA CYS A 215 1.07 -4.13 -5.35
C CYS A 215 2.17 -4.68 -4.43
N GLN A 216 2.47 -4.00 -3.32
CA GLN A 216 3.50 -4.42 -2.37
C GLN A 216 3.03 -5.56 -1.48
N GLN A 217 1.76 -5.54 -1.07
CA GLN A 217 1.16 -6.60 -0.26
C GLN A 217 1.17 -7.97 -0.96
N GLU A 218 1.14 -7.97 -2.30
CA GLU A 218 1.00 -9.16 -3.14
C GLU A 218 2.30 -9.57 -3.81
N CYS A 219 3.38 -8.80 -3.61
CA CYS A 219 4.68 -9.10 -4.18
C CYS A 219 5.38 -10.20 -3.36
N PRO A 220 5.65 -11.38 -3.93
CA PRO A 220 6.27 -12.49 -3.19
C PRO A 220 7.73 -12.20 -2.80
N VAL A 221 8.38 -11.30 -3.53
CA VAL A 221 9.78 -10.89 -3.32
C VAL A 221 9.89 -9.49 -2.69
N LEU A 222 8.77 -8.96 -2.17
CA LEU A 222 8.69 -7.74 -1.36
C LEU A 222 9.22 -6.46 -2.04
N ILE A 223 9.00 -6.31 -3.35
CA ILE A 223 9.39 -5.11 -4.09
C ILE A 223 8.62 -3.87 -3.61
N GLU A 224 9.35 -2.78 -3.36
CA GLU A 224 8.80 -1.53 -2.87
C GLU A 224 8.30 -0.62 -4.01
N HIS A 225 7.05 -0.81 -4.44
CA HIS A 225 6.49 -0.09 -5.59
C HIS A 225 6.08 1.37 -5.26
N VAL A 226 5.36 1.60 -4.15
CA VAL A 226 4.79 2.92 -3.84
C VAL A 226 5.87 3.97 -3.61
N PRO A 227 6.96 3.72 -2.84
CA PRO A 227 8.03 4.70 -2.66
C PRO A 227 8.62 5.19 -3.98
N LYS A 228 8.89 4.28 -4.94
CA LYS A 228 9.42 4.63 -6.26
C LYS A 228 8.49 5.59 -7.02
N ILE A 229 7.18 5.34 -6.98
CA ILE A 229 6.20 6.24 -7.60
C ILE A 229 6.15 7.59 -6.88
N MET A 230 6.23 7.61 -5.56
CA MET A 230 6.26 8.86 -4.79
C MET A 230 7.53 9.67 -5.08
N ASP A 231 8.69 9.02 -5.26
CA ASP A 231 9.94 9.68 -5.64
C ASP A 231 9.85 10.33 -7.02
N MET A 232 9.20 9.66 -8.00
CA MET A 232 8.93 10.26 -9.31
C MET A 232 7.98 11.45 -9.22
N ARG A 233 6.92 11.37 -8.39
CA ARG A 233 6.03 12.50 -8.14
C ARG A 233 6.74 13.69 -7.52
N ARG A 234 7.69 13.45 -6.61
CA ARG A 234 8.47 14.51 -6.00
C ARG A 234 9.32 15.25 -7.02
N SER A 235 9.96 14.54 -7.97
CA SER A 235 10.70 15.21 -9.05
C SER A 235 9.77 16.04 -9.92
N LEU A 236 8.64 15.46 -10.36
CA LEU A 236 7.63 16.20 -11.12
C LEU A 236 7.17 17.48 -10.41
N VAL A 237 6.91 17.42 -9.10
CA VAL A 237 6.40 18.56 -8.34
C VAL A 237 7.48 19.58 -7.99
N LEU A 238 8.60 19.16 -7.43
CA LEU A 238 9.60 20.04 -6.81
C LEU A 238 10.68 20.50 -7.79
N GLU A 239 10.94 19.75 -8.86
CA GLU A 239 11.97 20.07 -9.85
C GLU A 239 11.34 20.58 -11.15
N GLU A 240 10.27 19.94 -11.62
CA GLU A 240 9.63 20.30 -12.89
C GLU A 240 8.40 21.21 -12.75
N SER A 241 7.90 21.43 -11.53
CA SER A 241 6.64 22.15 -11.27
C SER A 241 5.43 21.59 -12.05
N LYS A 242 5.44 20.29 -12.34
CA LYS A 242 4.40 19.55 -13.06
C LYS A 242 3.59 18.69 -12.11
N PHE A 243 2.29 18.99 -12.01
CA PHE A 243 1.32 18.17 -11.29
C PHE A 243 -0.10 18.48 -11.77
N PRO A 244 -1.09 17.62 -11.48
CA PRO A 244 -2.48 17.85 -11.89
C PRO A 244 -3.01 19.20 -11.39
N LYS A 245 -3.58 19.99 -12.29
CA LYS A 245 -4.09 21.35 -11.99
C LYS A 245 -5.14 21.34 -10.88
N GLU A 246 -5.95 20.28 -10.81
CA GLU A 246 -6.97 20.06 -9.80
C GLU A 246 -6.38 20.05 -8.37
N ALA A 247 -5.15 19.58 -8.21
CA ALA A 247 -4.48 19.51 -6.91
C ALA A 247 -3.91 20.87 -6.45
N GLN A 248 -3.74 21.84 -7.35
CA GLN A 248 -3.13 23.14 -7.06
C GLN A 248 -3.90 23.91 -5.99
N GLY A 249 -5.24 23.88 -6.07
CA GLY A 249 -6.11 24.53 -5.08
C GLY A 249 -5.87 23.99 -3.68
N ALA A 250 -5.88 22.66 -3.52
CA ALA A 250 -5.66 22.01 -2.24
C ALA A 250 -4.26 22.31 -1.66
N LEU A 251 -3.20 22.28 -2.47
CA LEU A 251 -1.84 22.62 -2.02
C LEU A 251 -1.74 24.07 -1.54
N ARG A 252 -2.25 25.02 -2.32
CA ARG A 252 -2.28 26.44 -1.96
C ARG A 252 -3.10 26.69 -0.69
N SER A 253 -4.23 25.99 -0.53
CA SER A 253 -5.05 26.07 0.67
C SER A 253 -4.34 25.49 1.89
N ILE A 254 -3.60 24.38 1.77
CA ILE A 254 -2.78 23.86 2.86
C ILE A 254 -1.73 24.90 3.28
N GLU A 255 -1.01 25.48 2.33
CA GLU A 255 0.02 26.48 2.59
C GLU A 255 -0.54 27.71 3.33
N THR A 256 -1.62 28.29 2.80
CA THR A 256 -2.18 29.55 3.34
C THR A 256 -3.09 29.33 4.55
N GLN A 257 -4.01 28.37 4.47
CA GLN A 257 -5.04 28.13 5.49
C GLN A 257 -4.74 26.96 6.43
N GLY A 258 -3.66 26.20 6.22
CA GLY A 258 -3.37 25.01 7.04
C GLY A 258 -4.39 23.89 6.86
N ASN A 259 -5.16 23.89 5.77
CA ASN A 259 -6.10 22.83 5.43
C ASN A 259 -6.40 22.79 3.92
N PRO A 260 -6.67 21.62 3.33
CA PRO A 260 -6.92 21.48 1.89
C PRO A 260 -8.30 21.96 1.42
N TYR A 261 -9.22 22.29 2.34
CA TYR A 261 -10.58 22.73 2.01
C TYR A 261 -10.66 24.24 1.74
N GLY A 262 -9.60 25.00 2.02
CA GLY A 262 -9.55 26.45 1.81
C GLY A 262 -10.39 27.26 2.79
N LEU A 263 -10.90 26.63 3.85
CA LEU A 263 -11.72 27.30 4.86
C LEU A 263 -10.84 28.01 5.90
N PRO A 264 -11.31 29.13 6.50
CA PRO A 264 -10.52 29.88 7.48
C PRO A 264 -10.08 29.05 8.70
N ARG A 265 -8.87 29.30 9.19
CA ARG A 265 -8.34 28.64 10.40
C ARG A 265 -9.24 28.80 11.63
N ALA A 266 -9.87 29.96 11.78
CA ALA A 266 -10.78 30.24 12.89
C ALA A 266 -11.99 29.29 12.97
N GLN A 267 -12.40 28.69 11.85
CA GLN A 267 -13.54 27.77 11.78
C GLN A 267 -13.17 26.32 12.16
N ARG A 268 -11.90 26.04 12.50
CA ARG A 268 -11.42 24.66 12.74
C ARG A 268 -12.15 23.96 13.88
N THR A 269 -12.62 24.73 14.87
CA THR A 269 -13.29 24.23 16.08
C THR A 269 -14.82 24.31 16.01
N ASP A 270 -15.41 24.76 14.90
CA ASP A 270 -16.87 24.93 14.77
C ASP A 270 -17.64 23.63 15.02
N TRP A 271 -17.06 22.49 14.65
CA TRP A 271 -17.63 21.17 14.89
C TRP A 271 -17.82 20.86 16.39
N ALA A 272 -17.04 21.50 17.28
CA ALA A 272 -17.05 21.26 18.72
C ALA A 272 -18.08 22.11 19.48
N GLN A 273 -18.73 23.07 18.81
CA GLN A 273 -19.70 23.97 19.45
C GLN A 273 -20.79 23.20 20.20
N GLY A 274 -21.07 23.58 21.44
CA GLY A 274 -22.08 22.93 22.29
C GLY A 274 -21.72 21.52 22.78
N LEU A 275 -20.47 21.06 22.60
CA LEU A 275 -19.98 19.79 23.14
C LEU A 275 -19.10 19.95 24.38
N GLY A 276 -18.69 21.18 24.74
CA GLY A 276 -17.79 21.41 25.88
C GLY A 276 -16.41 20.76 25.72
N VAL A 277 -15.94 20.59 24.48
CA VAL A 277 -14.58 20.12 24.19
C VAL A 277 -13.59 21.22 24.54
N LYS A 278 -12.57 20.88 25.33
CA LYS A 278 -11.54 21.81 25.79
C LYS A 278 -10.30 21.75 24.90
N THR A 279 -9.62 22.88 24.74
CA THR A 279 -8.28 22.91 24.13
C THR A 279 -7.19 22.49 25.13
N VAL A 280 -5.98 22.26 24.63
CA VAL A 280 -4.81 21.96 25.47
C VAL A 280 -4.41 23.12 26.39
N GLU A 281 -4.79 24.35 26.07
CA GLU A 281 -4.62 25.51 26.95
C GLU A 281 -5.66 25.53 28.08
N GLU A 282 -6.90 25.14 27.79
CA GLU A 282 -8.01 25.09 28.77
C GLU A 282 -7.94 23.85 29.68
N HIS A 283 -7.33 22.77 29.21
CA HIS A 283 -7.13 21.52 29.94
C HIS A 283 -5.70 21.00 29.79
N PRO A 284 -4.72 21.69 30.42
CA PRO A 284 -3.33 21.29 30.34
C PRO A 284 -3.12 19.94 31.05
N GLY A 285 -2.39 19.03 30.40
CA GLY A 285 -2.08 17.72 30.97
C GLY A 285 -3.13 16.63 30.72
N ALA A 286 -4.10 16.88 29.84
CA ALA A 286 -5.03 15.85 29.37
C ALA A 286 -4.29 14.57 28.91
N GLU A 287 -4.83 13.40 29.25
CA GLU A 287 -4.21 12.11 28.90
C GLU A 287 -4.01 11.97 27.38
N TYR A 288 -5.05 12.29 26.60
CA TYR A 288 -5.04 12.19 25.15
C TYR A 288 -5.16 13.55 24.48
N LEU A 289 -4.38 13.75 23.43
CA LEU A 289 -4.72 14.72 22.38
C LEU A 289 -5.63 14.05 21.36
N TYR A 290 -6.83 14.57 21.14
CA TYR A 290 -7.60 14.22 19.93
C TYR A 290 -7.13 15.10 18.77
N PHE A 291 -6.32 14.51 17.87
CA PHE A 291 -5.94 15.15 16.62
C PHE A 291 -7.11 15.06 15.64
N VAL A 292 -7.78 16.18 15.43
CA VAL A 292 -9.07 16.23 14.72
C VAL A 292 -8.85 15.99 13.24
N GLY A 293 -7.85 16.65 12.67
CA GLY A 293 -7.56 16.61 11.24
C GLY A 293 -8.55 17.42 10.39
N CYS A 294 -8.21 17.59 9.11
CA CYS A 294 -8.93 18.54 8.26
C CYS A 294 -10.37 18.13 7.95
N ALA A 295 -10.63 16.86 7.64
CA ALA A 295 -11.96 16.42 7.22
C ALA A 295 -12.98 16.58 8.37
N ALA A 296 -12.65 16.13 9.57
CA ALA A 296 -13.50 16.30 10.75
C ALA A 296 -13.71 17.77 11.13
N SER A 297 -12.76 18.65 10.84
CA SER A 297 -12.90 20.09 11.09
C SER A 297 -13.75 20.83 10.07
N TYR A 298 -13.74 20.42 8.79
CA TYR A 298 -14.24 21.25 7.69
C TYR A 298 -15.30 20.59 6.79
N ASP A 299 -15.32 19.26 6.66
CA ASP A 299 -16.32 18.55 5.87
C ASP A 299 -17.56 18.22 6.74
N GLU A 300 -18.75 18.55 6.26
CA GLU A 300 -19.99 18.44 7.04
C GLU A 300 -20.29 17.01 7.52
N ALA A 301 -20.12 16.01 6.64
CA ALA A 301 -20.36 14.61 7.00
C ALA A 301 -19.37 14.14 8.07
N ASN A 302 -18.11 14.56 7.96
CA ASN A 302 -17.06 14.20 8.91
C ASN A 302 -17.12 15.01 10.22
N ARG A 303 -17.69 16.23 10.22
CA ARG A 303 -18.04 16.96 11.45
C ARG A 303 -19.03 16.14 12.29
N ALA A 304 -20.03 15.53 11.66
CA ALA A 304 -20.97 14.65 12.35
C ALA A 304 -20.29 13.41 12.97
N VAL A 305 -19.27 12.86 12.30
CA VAL A 305 -18.43 11.77 12.84
C VAL A 305 -17.67 12.23 14.08
N ALA A 306 -16.99 13.38 14.01
CA ALA A 306 -16.23 13.93 15.14
C ALA A 306 -17.13 14.21 16.36
N ARG A 307 -18.32 14.75 16.13
CA ARG A 307 -19.32 14.97 17.19
C ARG A 307 -19.78 13.66 17.83
N ALA A 308 -20.08 12.63 17.03
CA ALA A 308 -20.46 11.31 17.55
C ALA A 308 -19.32 10.68 18.36
N PHE A 309 -18.10 10.76 17.84
CA PHE A 309 -16.92 10.23 18.52
C PHE A 309 -16.63 10.92 19.85
N VAL A 310 -16.69 12.25 19.91
CA VAL A 310 -16.50 13.00 21.17
C VAL A 310 -17.55 12.64 22.20
N ARG A 311 -18.82 12.47 21.82
CA ARG A 311 -19.87 12.04 22.75
C ARG A 311 -19.56 10.67 23.35
N LEU A 312 -19.04 9.74 22.54
CA LEU A 312 -18.58 8.44 23.01
C LEU A 312 -17.40 8.57 23.99
N LEU A 313 -16.41 9.41 23.69
CA LEU A 313 -15.28 9.67 24.60
C LEU A 313 -15.75 10.23 25.94
N GLN A 314 -16.64 11.24 25.91
CA GLN A 314 -17.20 11.86 27.11
C GLN A 314 -18.02 10.86 27.94
N LYS A 315 -18.87 10.06 27.29
CA LYS A 315 -19.68 9.02 27.95
C LYS A 315 -18.82 7.91 28.58
N ALA A 316 -17.69 7.58 27.94
CA ALA A 316 -16.72 6.65 28.49
C ALA A 316 -15.83 7.26 29.59
N GLY A 317 -15.88 8.59 29.79
CA GLY A 317 -14.99 9.32 30.72
C GLY A 317 -13.53 9.29 30.28
N VAL A 318 -13.26 9.34 28.97
CA VAL A 318 -11.89 9.48 28.45
C VAL A 318 -11.43 10.91 28.66
N ASP A 319 -10.23 11.07 29.20
CA ASP A 319 -9.61 12.38 29.41
C ASP A 319 -8.90 12.85 28.14
N PHE A 320 -9.41 13.90 27.50
CA PHE A 320 -8.84 14.39 26.24
C PHE A 320 -8.97 15.92 26.07
N ALA A 321 -8.09 16.46 25.24
CA ALA A 321 -8.14 17.84 24.76
C ALA A 321 -7.85 17.89 23.24
N ILE A 322 -8.09 19.05 22.61
CA ILE A 322 -7.73 19.32 21.21
C ILE A 322 -6.69 20.43 21.10
N LEU A 323 -5.94 20.48 20.00
CA LEU A 323 -5.00 21.58 19.72
C LEU A 323 -5.69 22.90 19.36
N GLY A 324 -7.00 22.87 19.08
CA GLY A 324 -7.75 24.06 18.67
C GLY A 324 -7.18 24.69 17.39
N SER A 325 -6.93 26.00 17.43
CA SER A 325 -6.37 26.75 16.31
C SER A 325 -4.89 26.47 16.01
N HIS A 326 -4.18 25.79 16.92
CA HIS A 326 -2.78 25.41 16.71
C HIS A 326 -2.62 24.18 15.81
N GLU A 327 -3.70 23.44 15.55
CA GLU A 327 -3.67 22.30 14.63
C GLU A 327 -3.71 22.76 13.17
N THR A 328 -2.81 22.22 12.34
CA THR A 328 -2.85 22.39 10.89
C THR A 328 -3.07 21.05 10.19
N CYS A 329 -2.91 21.00 8.87
CA CYS A 329 -2.99 19.75 8.13
C CYS A 329 -1.84 18.83 8.59
N ASN A 330 -2.06 17.52 8.69
CA ASN A 330 -0.97 16.58 8.98
C ASN A 330 0.10 16.53 7.86
N GLY A 331 -0.19 17.11 6.70
CA GLY A 331 0.68 17.16 5.53
C GLY A 331 0.58 15.96 4.58
N ASP A 332 -0.24 14.94 4.87
CA ASP A 332 -0.35 13.73 4.01
C ASP A 332 -0.71 14.08 2.55
N PRO A 333 -1.72 14.92 2.25
CA PRO A 333 -2.03 15.26 0.86
C PRO A 333 -0.83 15.86 0.12
N ALA A 334 -0.13 16.83 0.73
CA ALA A 334 1.04 17.46 0.14
C ALA A 334 2.15 16.43 -0.13
N ARG A 335 2.45 15.57 0.86
CA ARG A 335 3.49 14.56 0.77
C ARG A 335 3.21 13.54 -0.35
N ARG A 336 1.98 13.05 -0.46
CA ARG A 336 1.61 12.06 -1.49
C ARG A 336 1.46 12.64 -2.89
N ILE A 337 1.22 13.95 -2.99
CA ILE A 337 1.26 14.66 -4.28
C ILE A 337 2.71 14.85 -4.73
N GLY A 338 3.67 14.93 -3.81
CA GLY A 338 5.09 15.11 -4.10
C GLY A 338 5.67 16.41 -3.56
N ASN A 339 4.87 17.24 -2.88
CA ASN A 339 5.32 18.48 -2.27
C ASN A 339 5.89 18.23 -0.86
N GLU A 340 7.14 17.73 -0.81
CA GLU A 340 7.82 17.40 0.45
C GLU A 340 8.08 18.66 1.30
N TYR A 341 8.38 19.81 0.69
CA TYR A 341 8.56 21.08 1.40
C TYR A 341 7.32 21.44 2.23
N LEU A 342 6.16 21.49 1.57
CA LEU A 342 4.90 21.80 2.25
C LEU A 342 4.55 20.75 3.31
N TYR A 343 4.84 19.48 3.06
CA TYR A 343 4.69 18.44 4.08
C TYR A 343 5.54 18.73 5.32
N GLN A 344 6.83 19.00 5.17
CA GLN A 344 7.73 19.26 6.30
C GLN A 344 7.32 20.49 7.08
N THR A 345 6.91 21.57 6.39
CA THR A 345 6.39 22.77 7.06
C THR A 345 5.18 22.45 7.95
N GLN A 346 4.21 21.70 7.42
CA GLN A 346 3.00 21.36 8.18
C GLN A 346 3.29 20.36 9.31
N ALA A 347 4.17 19.38 9.07
CA ALA A 347 4.59 18.42 10.08
C ALA A 347 5.29 19.13 11.25
N GLN A 348 6.27 19.99 10.97
CA GLN A 348 7.00 20.75 11.99
C GLN A 348 6.08 21.67 12.80
N GLN A 349 5.11 22.34 12.16
CA GLN A 349 4.14 23.18 12.88
C GLN A 349 3.31 22.36 13.89
N ASN A 350 2.77 21.21 13.47
CA ASN A 350 2.02 20.35 14.38
C ASN A 350 2.92 19.77 15.48
N ILE A 351 4.13 19.31 15.15
CA ILE A 351 5.08 18.77 16.12
C ILE A 351 5.44 19.84 17.16
N ALA A 352 5.68 21.08 16.75
CA ALA A 352 5.98 22.19 17.66
C ALA A 352 4.79 22.47 18.61
N ALA A 353 3.57 22.53 18.07
CA ALA A 353 2.36 22.71 18.89
C ALA A 353 2.15 21.57 19.89
N MET A 354 2.27 20.32 19.44
CA MET A 354 2.13 19.14 20.28
C MET A 354 3.23 19.04 21.35
N THR A 355 4.45 19.44 21.01
CA THR A 355 5.59 19.48 21.95
C THR A 355 5.37 20.55 23.01
N ALA A 356 4.93 21.75 22.63
CA ALA A 356 4.59 22.82 23.56
C ALA A 356 3.48 22.39 24.54
N ALA A 357 2.48 21.66 24.03
CA ALA A 357 1.39 21.08 24.83
C ALA A 357 1.79 19.81 25.61
N LYS A 358 3.05 19.35 25.53
CA LYS A 358 3.58 18.16 26.21
C LYS A 358 2.78 16.88 25.93
N VAL A 359 2.27 16.76 24.70
CA VAL A 359 1.44 15.64 24.26
C VAL A 359 2.24 14.33 24.25
N ARG A 360 1.66 13.27 24.79
CA ARG A 360 2.24 11.91 24.78
C ARG A 360 1.40 10.93 23.97
N LYS A 361 0.08 10.91 24.21
CA LYS A 361 -0.87 10.05 23.51
C LYS A 361 -1.73 10.85 22.54
N VAL A 362 -1.95 10.29 21.35
CA VAL A 362 -2.71 10.94 20.28
C VAL A 362 -3.79 10.00 19.79
N ILE A 363 -5.03 10.48 19.78
CA ILE A 363 -6.16 9.82 19.13
C ILE A 363 -6.32 10.43 17.74
N ALA A 364 -6.40 9.59 16.71
CA ALA A 364 -6.72 10.02 15.35
C ALA A 364 -7.95 9.29 14.82
N SER A 365 -8.93 10.03 14.30
CA SER A 365 -10.13 9.47 13.64
C SER A 365 -9.94 9.21 12.14
N CYS A 366 -8.84 9.73 11.58
CA CYS A 366 -8.46 9.54 10.19
C CYS A 366 -7.24 8.61 10.10
N PRO A 367 -7.30 7.50 9.35
CA PRO A 367 -6.15 6.62 9.11
C PRO A 367 -4.94 7.32 8.46
N HIS A 368 -5.16 8.38 7.67
CA HIS A 368 -4.06 9.17 7.10
C HIS A 368 -3.35 9.97 8.19
N CYS A 369 -4.10 10.64 9.07
CA CYS A 369 -3.54 11.32 10.25
C CYS A 369 -2.83 10.34 11.17
N PHE A 370 -3.47 9.21 11.47
CA PHE A 370 -2.87 8.12 12.24
C PHE A 370 -1.53 7.69 11.65
N ASN A 371 -1.49 7.36 10.35
CA ASN A 371 -0.27 6.90 9.70
C ASN A 371 0.84 7.94 9.73
N THR A 372 0.54 9.20 9.37
CA THR A 372 1.55 10.25 9.30
C THR A 372 2.11 10.61 10.67
N ILE A 373 1.25 10.74 11.70
CA ILE A 373 1.72 11.06 13.05
C ILE A 373 2.51 9.89 13.64
N LYS A 374 2.09 8.64 13.40
CA LYS A 374 2.75 7.46 13.95
C LYS A 374 4.08 7.13 13.26
N ASN A 375 4.10 7.19 11.94
CA ASN A 375 5.21 6.62 11.14
C ASN A 375 6.11 7.68 10.51
N GLU A 376 5.63 8.91 10.32
CA GLU A 376 6.35 9.94 9.57
C GLU A 376 6.82 11.11 10.46
N PHE A 377 6.03 11.57 11.43
CA PHE A 377 6.47 12.59 12.39
C PHE A 377 7.73 12.20 13.20
N PRO A 378 7.99 10.92 13.53
CA PRO A 378 9.25 10.52 14.18
C PRO A 378 10.50 10.91 13.38
N GLN A 379 10.41 11.00 12.04
CA GLN A 379 11.50 11.44 11.18
C GLN A 379 11.93 12.89 11.44
N PHE A 380 11.06 13.67 12.09
CA PHE A 380 11.23 15.09 12.41
C PHE A 380 11.14 15.36 13.93
N GLY A 381 11.36 14.33 14.76
CA GLY A 381 11.39 14.45 16.22
C GLY A 381 10.03 14.36 16.93
N GLY A 382 8.92 14.23 16.20
CA GLY A 382 7.58 14.08 16.77
C GLY A 382 7.26 12.62 17.11
N ASN A 383 7.55 12.19 18.35
CA ASN A 383 7.31 10.82 18.82
C ASN A 383 6.11 10.76 19.76
N TYR A 384 5.07 10.02 19.38
CA TYR A 384 3.81 9.92 20.13
C TYR A 384 3.28 8.49 20.16
N GLU A 385 2.55 8.14 21.21
CA GLU A 385 1.72 6.93 21.24
C GLU A 385 0.41 7.23 20.49
N VAL A 386 0.30 6.75 19.25
CA VAL A 386 -0.85 7.06 18.39
C VAL A 386 -1.83 5.88 18.37
N VAL A 387 -3.09 6.15 18.68
CA VAL A 387 -4.20 5.19 18.62
C VAL A 387 -5.26 5.65 17.62
N HIS A 388 -5.73 4.75 16.77
CA HIS A 388 -6.84 5.04 15.89
C HIS A 388 -8.18 4.98 16.66
N HIS A 389 -9.17 5.80 16.31
CA HIS A 389 -10.43 5.86 17.06
C HIS A 389 -11.11 4.50 17.18
N THR A 390 -11.08 3.65 16.15
CA THR A 390 -11.65 2.30 16.22
C THR A 390 -10.94 1.38 17.20
N GLN A 391 -9.62 1.52 17.38
CA GLN A 391 -8.88 0.74 18.38
C GLN A 391 -9.29 1.16 19.79
N LEU A 392 -9.40 2.47 20.02
CA LEU A 392 -9.84 2.99 21.30
C LEU A 392 -11.29 2.58 21.59
N LEU A 393 -12.21 2.73 20.63
CA LEU A 393 -13.61 2.33 20.80
C LEU A 393 -13.76 0.83 21.11
N ALA A 394 -13.00 -0.04 20.42
CA ALA A 394 -12.99 -1.47 20.72
C ALA A 394 -12.52 -1.75 22.16
N SER A 395 -11.45 -1.08 22.61
CA SER A 395 -10.97 -1.19 24.00
C SER A 395 -12.03 -0.73 25.01
N LEU A 396 -12.64 0.42 24.78
CA LEU A 396 -13.66 1.00 25.66
C LEU A 396 -14.93 0.13 25.76
N VAL A 397 -15.29 -0.55 24.67
CA VAL A 397 -16.38 -1.53 24.67
C VAL A 397 -15.98 -2.77 25.48
N LYS A 398 -14.78 -3.31 25.26
CA LYS A 398 -14.26 -4.47 25.99
C LYS A 398 -14.10 -4.22 27.49
N GLU A 399 -13.72 -3.01 27.87
CA GLU A 399 -13.64 -2.53 29.25
C GLU A 399 -15.03 -2.29 29.88
N GLY A 400 -16.10 -2.34 29.09
CA GLY A 400 -17.46 -2.08 29.54
C GLY A 400 -17.76 -0.61 29.87
N ARG A 401 -16.87 0.32 29.47
CA ARG A 401 -17.06 1.78 29.57
C ARG A 401 -18.03 2.30 28.51
N LEU A 402 -18.11 1.61 27.38
CA LEU A 402 -19.14 1.79 26.36
C LEU A 402 -19.97 0.51 26.28
N ARG A 403 -21.28 0.62 26.47
CA ARG A 403 -22.20 -0.53 26.46
C ARG A 403 -23.28 -0.32 25.41
N PRO A 404 -23.08 -0.82 24.17
CA PRO A 404 -24.10 -0.83 23.15
C PRO A 404 -25.33 -1.60 23.65
N SER A 405 -26.50 -0.96 23.66
CA SER A 405 -27.73 -1.52 24.25
C SER A 405 -28.90 -1.50 23.29
N LYS A 406 -28.97 -0.49 22.41
CA LYS A 406 -29.99 -0.39 21.37
C LYS A 406 -29.58 -1.22 20.16
N ALA A 407 -30.44 -2.17 19.79
CA ALA A 407 -30.22 -3.01 18.63
C ALA A 407 -30.28 -2.20 17.33
N ILE A 408 -29.38 -2.54 16.41
CA ILE A 408 -29.42 -2.07 15.02
C ILE A 408 -29.46 -3.31 14.13
N ASP A 409 -30.67 -3.85 13.94
CA ASP A 409 -30.84 -5.13 13.27
C ASP A 409 -30.46 -5.08 11.79
N GLY A 410 -29.69 -6.07 11.36
CA GLY A 410 -29.47 -6.38 9.94
C GLY A 410 -28.00 -6.54 9.55
N ARG A 411 -27.78 -6.65 8.24
CA ARG A 411 -26.45 -6.86 7.67
C ARG A 411 -25.66 -5.54 7.64
N PHE A 412 -24.43 -5.61 8.13
CA PHE A 412 -23.41 -4.57 8.02
C PHE A 412 -22.30 -5.07 7.12
N THR A 413 -21.63 -4.14 6.46
CA THR A 413 -20.38 -4.41 5.76
C THR A 413 -19.34 -3.39 6.16
N TYR A 414 -18.07 -3.77 6.16
CA TYR A 414 -16.97 -2.89 6.52
C TYR A 414 -16.02 -2.65 5.34
N HIS A 415 -15.58 -1.41 5.17
CA HIS A 415 -14.52 -1.07 4.24
C HIS A 415 -13.18 -0.89 4.97
N ASP A 416 -12.24 -1.80 4.72
CA ASP A 416 -10.86 -1.71 5.21
C ASP A 416 -10.11 -0.53 4.59
N SER A 417 -9.77 0.46 5.41
CA SER A 417 -8.89 1.56 5.01
C SER A 417 -7.47 1.07 4.73
N CYS A 418 -6.86 1.58 3.65
CA CYS A 418 -5.50 1.19 3.25
C CYS A 418 -4.46 1.59 4.32
N TYR A 419 -4.60 2.78 4.89
CA TYR A 419 -3.69 3.29 5.91
C TYR A 419 -3.87 2.64 7.28
N LEU A 420 -5.07 2.18 7.61
CA LEU A 420 -5.29 1.44 8.86
C LEU A 420 -4.83 -0.02 8.72
N GLY A 421 -5.26 -0.68 7.64
CA GLY A 421 -4.98 -2.08 7.36
C GLY A 421 -3.60 -2.31 6.73
N ARG A 422 -3.44 -2.07 5.43
CA ARG A 422 -2.22 -2.45 4.70
C ARG A 422 -0.95 -1.79 5.23
N TRP A 423 -1.03 -0.53 5.65
CA TRP A 423 0.15 0.20 6.13
C TRP A 423 0.45 -0.01 7.61
N ASN A 424 -0.56 -0.33 8.45
CA ASN A 424 -0.41 -0.40 9.91
C ASN A 424 -0.89 -1.71 10.56
N ASP A 425 -1.34 -2.68 9.76
CA ASP A 425 -1.76 -4.03 10.14
C ASP A 425 -2.93 -4.10 11.14
N ILE A 426 -3.80 -3.09 11.14
CA ILE A 426 -4.97 -3.02 12.01
C ILE A 426 -6.23 -3.40 11.23
N TYR A 427 -6.80 -4.57 11.55
CA TYR A 427 -8.01 -5.09 10.87
C TYR A 427 -9.14 -5.49 11.83
N ASP A 428 -8.82 -5.99 13.02
CA ASP A 428 -9.83 -6.55 13.92
C ASP A 428 -10.60 -5.49 14.72
N PRO A 429 -9.99 -4.42 15.28
CA PRO A 429 -10.72 -3.46 16.11
C PRO A 429 -11.95 -2.80 15.43
N PRO A 430 -11.91 -2.43 14.14
CA PRO A 430 -13.11 -1.97 13.44
C PRO A 430 -14.27 -2.99 13.42
N ARG A 431 -13.95 -4.28 13.34
CA ARG A 431 -14.93 -5.38 13.29
C ARG A 431 -15.50 -5.65 14.68
N GLU A 432 -14.65 -5.66 15.70
CA GLU A 432 -15.06 -5.77 17.11
C GLU A 432 -16.09 -4.71 17.50
N VAL A 433 -15.92 -3.47 17.00
CA VAL A 433 -16.90 -2.39 17.22
C VAL A 433 -18.26 -2.69 16.58
N ILE A 434 -18.29 -3.28 15.38
CA ILE A 434 -19.55 -3.67 14.71
C ILE A 434 -20.21 -4.83 15.46
N GLU A 435 -19.43 -5.85 15.80
CA GLU A 435 -19.91 -7.08 16.46
C GLU A 435 -20.46 -6.81 17.86
N ALA A 436 -20.00 -5.74 18.51
CA ALA A 436 -20.54 -5.29 19.79
C ALA A 436 -21.95 -4.66 19.70
N ILE A 437 -22.40 -4.25 18.51
CA ILE A 437 -23.73 -3.66 18.33
C ILE A 437 -24.79 -4.79 18.32
N PRO A 438 -25.78 -4.78 19.22
CA PRO A 438 -26.80 -5.81 19.24
C PRO A 438 -27.57 -5.87 17.90
N GLY A 439 -27.81 -7.07 17.37
CA GLY A 439 -28.51 -7.27 16.10
C GLY A 439 -27.68 -7.06 14.83
N ALA A 440 -26.43 -6.57 14.94
CA ALA A 440 -25.54 -6.40 13.81
C ALA A 440 -25.00 -7.75 13.31
N LYS A 441 -25.02 -7.95 11.98
CA LYS A 441 -24.42 -9.11 11.32
C LYS A 441 -23.41 -8.64 10.29
N LEU A 442 -22.11 -8.81 10.57
CA LEU A 442 -21.06 -8.42 9.65
C LEU A 442 -20.99 -9.38 8.44
N VAL A 443 -20.98 -8.79 7.25
CA VAL A 443 -20.74 -9.45 5.96
C VAL A 443 -19.58 -8.75 5.30
N GLU A 444 -18.54 -9.50 4.96
CA GLU A 444 -17.35 -8.95 4.33
C GLU A 444 -17.61 -8.63 2.85
N ILE A 445 -17.07 -7.50 2.38
CA ILE A 445 -17.00 -7.22 0.95
C ILE A 445 -15.97 -8.16 0.31
N GLU A 446 -16.14 -8.49 -0.97
CA GLU A 446 -15.07 -9.07 -1.76
C GLU A 446 -13.78 -8.23 -1.59
N ARG A 447 -12.61 -8.89 -1.53
CA ARG A 447 -11.32 -8.20 -1.34
C ARG A 447 -11.34 -7.33 -0.07
N HIS A 448 -11.29 -7.99 1.09
CA HIS A 448 -11.25 -7.40 2.44
C HIS A 448 -9.92 -7.70 3.17
N ARG A 449 -9.76 -7.13 4.36
CA ARG A 449 -8.54 -7.17 5.18
C ARG A 449 -7.31 -6.76 4.36
N LYS A 450 -6.23 -7.55 4.40
CA LYS A 450 -4.98 -7.31 3.64
C LYS A 450 -5.20 -7.23 2.13
N ARG A 451 -6.25 -7.86 1.60
CA ARG A 451 -6.63 -7.81 0.19
C ARG A 451 -7.65 -6.71 -0.11
N GLY A 452 -7.88 -5.78 0.82
CA GLY A 452 -8.80 -4.64 0.71
C GLY A 452 -8.69 -3.89 -0.62
N PHE A 453 -9.79 -3.80 -1.39
CA PHE A 453 -9.85 -2.93 -2.57
C PHE A 453 -9.97 -1.46 -2.14
N CYS A 454 -9.16 -0.56 -2.73
CA CYS A 454 -9.07 0.85 -2.33
C CYS A 454 -10.37 1.62 -2.62
N CYS A 455 -10.67 2.67 -1.84
CA CYS A 455 -11.75 3.61 -2.13
C CYS A 455 -11.43 4.61 -3.25
N GLY A 456 -10.15 4.83 -3.57
CA GLY A 456 -9.71 5.73 -4.65
C GLY A 456 -9.12 7.07 -4.20
N ALA A 457 -9.34 7.51 -2.96
CA ALA A 457 -8.92 8.85 -2.49
C ALA A 457 -7.43 8.99 -2.08
N GLY A 458 -6.73 7.87 -1.86
CA GLY A 458 -5.34 7.89 -1.42
C GLY A 458 -4.39 8.48 -2.47
N GLY A 459 -3.13 8.72 -2.10
CA GLY A 459 -2.14 9.23 -3.06
C GLY A 459 -2.45 10.66 -3.54
N GLY A 460 -3.16 11.48 -2.76
CA GLY A 460 -3.59 12.82 -3.19
C GLY A 460 -4.80 12.85 -4.12
N ARG A 461 -5.37 11.69 -4.48
CA ARG A 461 -6.48 11.57 -5.44
C ARG A 461 -7.81 12.10 -4.93
N MET A 462 -7.95 12.32 -3.63
CA MET A 462 -9.07 13.08 -3.05
C MET A 462 -9.21 14.48 -3.67
N TRP A 463 -8.11 15.06 -4.15
CA TRP A 463 -8.03 16.42 -4.69
C TRP A 463 -7.81 16.44 -6.21
N MET A 464 -8.03 15.31 -6.88
CA MET A 464 -7.79 15.16 -8.31
C MET A 464 -8.93 14.39 -8.96
N GLU A 465 -9.38 14.87 -10.12
CA GLU A 465 -10.43 14.17 -10.85
C GLU A 465 -9.94 12.85 -11.47
N GLU A 466 -10.80 11.83 -11.47
CA GLU A 466 -10.60 10.61 -12.26
C GLU A 466 -11.30 10.76 -13.62
N LYS A 467 -10.51 10.88 -14.70
CA LYS A 467 -11.00 11.03 -16.08
C LYS A 467 -10.79 9.79 -16.96
N ILE A 468 -9.93 8.87 -16.53
CA ILE A 468 -9.54 7.68 -17.30
C ILE A 468 -10.14 6.43 -16.65
N GLY A 469 -10.78 5.61 -17.47
CA GLY A 469 -11.42 4.36 -17.05
C GLY A 469 -12.60 4.59 -16.10
N LYS A 470 -12.94 3.55 -15.34
CA LYS A 470 -13.97 3.58 -14.30
C LYS A 470 -13.42 4.22 -13.03
N ARG A 471 -14.23 4.99 -12.29
CA ARG A 471 -13.81 5.50 -10.98
C ARG A 471 -13.63 4.36 -9.97
N ILE A 472 -12.57 4.43 -9.16
CA ILE A 472 -12.24 3.37 -8.21
C ILE A 472 -13.34 3.19 -7.16
N ASN A 473 -13.92 4.30 -6.67
CA ASN A 473 -15.03 4.25 -5.72
C ASN A 473 -16.30 3.62 -6.32
N HIS A 474 -16.57 3.80 -7.61
CA HIS A 474 -17.72 3.17 -8.28
C HIS A 474 -17.59 1.65 -8.31
N GLU A 475 -16.40 1.13 -8.65
CA GLU A 475 -16.11 -0.31 -8.57
C GLU A 475 -16.26 -0.82 -7.13
N ARG A 476 -15.77 -0.07 -6.14
CA ARG A 476 -15.89 -0.47 -4.75
C ARG A 476 -17.34 -0.50 -4.26
N VAL A 477 -18.16 0.47 -4.65
CA VAL A 477 -19.60 0.49 -4.32
C VAL A 477 -20.32 -0.66 -5.00
N GLU A 478 -19.98 -1.02 -6.24
CA GLU A 478 -20.56 -2.19 -6.90
C GLU A 478 -20.21 -3.51 -6.19
N GLN A 479 -18.96 -3.68 -5.73
CA GLN A 479 -18.59 -4.82 -4.88
C GLN A 479 -19.39 -4.85 -3.57
N THR A 480 -19.67 -3.67 -3.02
CA THR A 480 -20.46 -3.52 -1.78
C THR A 480 -21.93 -3.87 -2.02
N LEU A 481 -22.52 -3.47 -3.16
CA LEU A 481 -23.89 -3.82 -3.52
C LEU A 481 -24.12 -5.34 -3.62
N ARG A 482 -23.10 -6.10 -3.99
CA ARG A 482 -23.16 -7.57 -4.07
C ARG A 482 -23.24 -8.27 -2.71
N THR A 483 -22.86 -7.59 -1.61
CA THR A 483 -23.03 -8.16 -0.25
C THR A 483 -24.47 -8.09 0.22
N GLU A 484 -25.29 -7.24 -0.44
CA GLU A 484 -26.66 -6.91 -0.07
C GLU A 484 -26.80 -6.42 1.39
N ALA A 485 -25.70 -5.95 1.99
CA ALA A 485 -25.70 -5.34 3.30
C ALA A 485 -26.12 -3.86 3.17
N PRO A 486 -27.27 -3.44 3.74
CA PRO A 486 -27.74 -2.06 3.59
C PRO A 486 -26.91 -1.05 4.37
N ARG A 487 -26.10 -1.48 5.33
CA ARG A 487 -25.28 -0.60 6.17
C ARG A 487 -23.81 -0.78 5.88
N VAL A 488 -23.15 0.29 5.46
CA VAL A 488 -21.73 0.33 5.13
C VAL A 488 -21.00 1.12 6.20
N ALA A 489 -20.11 0.44 6.92
CA ALA A 489 -19.26 1.03 7.93
C ALA A 489 -17.89 1.40 7.32
N THR A 490 -17.45 2.63 7.60
CA THR A 490 -16.09 3.09 7.32
C THR A 490 -15.38 3.45 8.62
N ALA A 491 -14.06 3.60 8.55
CA ALA A 491 -13.22 4.07 9.64
C ALA A 491 -12.25 5.16 9.15
N CYS A 492 -12.63 5.90 8.12
CA CYS A 492 -11.77 6.84 7.43
C CYS A 492 -12.62 7.93 6.77
N PRO A 493 -12.34 9.21 7.05
CA PRO A 493 -13.04 10.33 6.43
C PRO A 493 -13.06 10.31 4.90
N PHE A 494 -11.92 10.03 4.27
CA PHE A 494 -11.85 9.95 2.82
C PHE A 494 -12.65 8.77 2.28
N CYS A 495 -12.61 7.62 2.95
CA CYS A 495 -13.43 6.48 2.52
C CYS A 495 -14.92 6.79 2.64
N LEU A 496 -15.34 7.46 3.72
CA LEU A 496 -16.72 7.91 3.90
C LEU A 496 -17.16 8.78 2.73
N THR A 497 -16.38 9.80 2.36
CA THR A 497 -16.70 10.67 1.22
C THR A 497 -16.73 9.88 -0.09
N MET A 498 -15.71 9.07 -0.39
CA MET A 498 -15.68 8.28 -1.64
C MET A 498 -16.87 7.31 -1.77
N PHE A 499 -17.32 6.71 -0.66
CA PHE A 499 -18.51 5.88 -0.65
C PHE A 499 -19.78 6.69 -0.84
N ARG A 500 -19.94 7.84 -0.18
CA ARG A 500 -21.11 8.73 -0.39
C ARG A 500 -21.21 9.12 -1.87
N ASP A 501 -20.11 9.58 -2.45
CA ASP A 501 -20.04 9.98 -3.86
C ASP A 501 -20.36 8.81 -4.78
N GLY A 502 -19.78 7.63 -4.51
CA GLY A 502 -20.00 6.45 -5.33
C GLY A 502 -21.42 5.88 -5.22
N ILE A 503 -22.05 5.95 -4.05
CA ILE A 503 -23.44 5.53 -3.82
C ILE A 503 -24.38 6.47 -4.59
N ALA A 504 -24.16 7.79 -4.48
CA ALA A 504 -24.96 8.79 -5.17
C ALA A 504 -24.84 8.68 -6.70
N ALA A 505 -23.62 8.53 -7.22
CA ALA A 505 -23.38 8.34 -8.66
C ALA A 505 -24.02 7.06 -9.22
N LYS A 506 -24.39 6.10 -8.36
CA LYS A 506 -25.04 4.85 -8.73
C LYS A 506 -26.54 4.83 -8.46
N GLY A 507 -27.12 5.91 -7.92
CA GLY A 507 -28.54 5.94 -7.52
C GLY A 507 -28.88 4.86 -6.48
N ALA A 508 -27.92 4.53 -5.59
CA ALA A 508 -28.01 3.42 -4.65
C ALA A 508 -28.35 3.86 -3.22
N GLU A 509 -28.75 5.12 -3.00
CA GLU A 509 -29.03 5.71 -1.68
C GLU A 509 -30.16 5.00 -0.93
N SER A 510 -31.14 4.46 -1.66
CA SER A 510 -32.24 3.66 -1.07
C SER A 510 -31.79 2.27 -0.62
N ARG A 511 -30.62 1.81 -1.09
CA ARG A 511 -30.09 0.46 -0.85
C ARG A 511 -28.91 0.45 0.11
N LEU A 512 -28.09 1.49 0.10
CA LEU A 512 -26.87 1.58 0.90
C LEU A 512 -26.86 2.87 1.71
N GLN A 513 -26.69 2.72 3.02
CA GLN A 513 -26.40 3.81 3.94
C GLN A 513 -24.97 3.66 4.44
N VAL A 514 -24.11 4.64 4.15
CA VAL A 514 -22.73 4.67 4.65
C VAL A 514 -22.60 5.62 5.85
N LYS A 515 -21.96 5.14 6.91
CA LYS A 515 -21.57 5.94 8.10
C LYS A 515 -20.21 5.49 8.63
N ASP A 516 -19.58 6.36 9.43
CA ASP A 516 -18.43 5.93 10.22
C ASP A 516 -18.87 5.03 11.39
N LEU A 517 -17.99 4.12 11.79
CA LEU A 517 -18.20 3.24 12.95
C LEU A 517 -18.54 3.99 14.23
N ALA A 518 -17.95 5.17 14.47
CA ALA A 518 -18.28 5.98 15.63
C ALA A 518 -19.76 6.40 15.65
N GLN A 519 -20.37 6.65 14.48
CA GLN A 519 -21.78 7.03 14.38
C GLN A 519 -22.68 5.83 14.66
N TYR A 520 -22.40 4.66 14.08
CA TYR A 520 -23.17 3.44 14.36
C TYR A 520 -23.08 3.03 15.83
N LEU A 521 -21.89 3.13 16.44
CA LEU A 521 -21.71 2.82 17.85
C LEU A 521 -22.48 3.82 18.74
N ALA A 522 -22.41 5.12 18.44
CA ALA A 522 -23.18 6.14 19.17
C ALA A 522 -24.70 5.89 19.09
N GLU A 523 -25.22 5.54 17.91
CA GLU A 523 -26.63 5.19 17.71
C GLU A 523 -27.09 4.00 18.57
N SER A 524 -26.18 3.06 18.87
CA SER A 524 -26.48 1.89 19.70
C SER A 524 -26.36 2.17 21.21
N ILE A 525 -25.68 3.25 21.61
CA ILE A 525 -25.38 3.57 23.01
C ILE A 525 -26.37 4.57 23.63
N ASP A 526 -27.10 5.35 22.84
CA ASP A 526 -27.99 6.42 23.31
C ASP A 526 -29.46 5.98 23.53
N GLY A 527 -29.68 4.73 23.98
CA GLY A 527 -30.88 4.36 24.76
C GLY A 527 -30.64 4.67 26.24
N GLU A 528 -31.65 5.20 26.95
CA GLU A 528 -31.57 5.68 28.35
C GLU A 528 -30.56 4.94 29.24
N ALA A 529 -29.68 5.70 29.90
CA ALA A 529 -28.78 5.16 30.91
C ALA A 529 -29.61 4.44 32.00
N PRO A 530 -29.20 3.25 32.48
CA PRO A 530 -29.82 2.67 33.65
C PRO A 530 -29.69 3.69 34.78
N ARG A 531 -30.81 4.10 35.38
CA ARG A 531 -30.78 4.83 36.65
C ARG A 531 -29.97 3.97 37.61
N LEU A 532 -28.83 4.48 38.07
CA LEU A 532 -28.14 3.94 39.23
C LEU A 532 -29.15 3.99 40.38
N THR A 533 -29.78 2.86 40.67
CA THR A 533 -30.51 2.67 41.91
C THR A 533 -29.48 2.71 43.03
N THR A 534 -29.39 3.87 43.67
CA THR A 534 -28.81 4.00 45.01
C THR A 534 -29.59 3.05 45.91
N THR A 535 -29.03 1.88 46.19
CA THR A 535 -29.46 1.05 47.31
C THR A 535 -28.95 1.74 48.57
N SER A 536 -29.83 2.53 49.17
CA SER A 536 -29.74 2.85 50.59
C SER A 536 -30.03 1.58 51.38
N GLY A 537 -28.99 1.04 52.02
CA GLY A 537 -29.05 0.02 53.06
C GLY A 537 -28.02 0.35 54.12
#